data_AF-A0A3B6IVF1-F1
#
_entry.id   AF-A0A3B6IVF1-F1
#
_cell.length_a   1.000
_cell.length_b   1.000
_cell.length_c   1.000
_cell.angle_alpha   90.00
_cell.angle_beta   90.00
_cell.angle_gamma   90.00
#
_symmetry.space_group_name_H-M   'P 1'
#
loop_
_entity.id
_entity.type
_entity.pdbx_description
1 polymer ?
#
loop_
_entity_poly.entity_id
_entity_poly.type
_entity_poly.pdbx_seq_one_letter_code
_entity_poly.pdbx_strand_id
1 'polypeptide(L)'
;MVTANLQRSLAVPPSIRASPSPTAGGAAVVQEGNGRDLDSAEQLVLDLCDPALREHALLVISKKKEIFQDALAPLLWYSFGTIAALLKEIVSIYPALDPPTLSLGASNRACNVLALFQCIASHPKTRMLFLNANIPIFMYPFMVTKTNTRPLEHLRLASLGVIGALVKTDDPGVVEFLLRTEIIPTCLFCMENGDELSKTVATFIVRRIICDDLGLRYICTNAERLLAVVQVLAQMVNSEYQLAVASVQRYPAKLLKHVIRCFHGLSADARACAALQIILPDVLKDGKVDTYLVDDLATRRCLQQLLHNVKVGGMGGAPRPGLDHMMGILTI
;
A
#
# COMPACT_ATOMS: atom_id res chain seq x y z
N MET A 1 11.00 -1.37 -16.92
CA MET A 1 11.68 -2.50 -16.25
C MET A 1 11.47 -2.49 -14.75
N VAL A 2 11.85 -1.46 -13.99
CA VAL A 2 11.58 -1.41 -12.52
C VAL A 2 10.07 -1.59 -12.19
N THR A 3 9.19 -0.96 -12.97
CA THR A 3 7.73 -1.10 -12.89
C THR A 3 7.23 -2.55 -12.99
N ALA A 4 7.87 -3.41 -13.79
CA ALA A 4 7.46 -4.79 -13.97
C ALA A 4 7.77 -5.66 -12.73
N ASN A 5 8.85 -5.36 -12.00
CA ASN A 5 9.21 -6.08 -10.79
C ASN A 5 8.34 -5.68 -9.59
N LEU A 6 7.92 -4.40 -9.50
CA LEU A 6 6.87 -4.01 -8.53
C LEU A 6 5.54 -4.71 -8.82
N GLN A 7 5.12 -4.78 -10.09
CA GLN A 7 3.88 -5.48 -10.48
C GLN A 7 3.90 -6.98 -10.14
N ARG A 8 5.05 -7.67 -10.27
CA ARG A 8 5.17 -9.10 -9.89
C ARG A 8 5.06 -9.32 -8.38
N SER A 9 5.67 -8.48 -7.54
CA SER A 9 5.63 -8.63 -6.07
C SER A 9 4.25 -8.34 -5.45
N LEU A 10 3.42 -7.57 -6.15
CA LEU A 10 2.05 -7.20 -5.75
C LEU A 10 0.96 -8.19 -6.23
N ALA A 11 1.33 -9.27 -6.92
CA ALA A 11 0.38 -10.32 -7.31
C ALA A 11 -0.21 -11.02 -6.07
N VAL A 12 -1.55 -11.05 -5.99
CA VAL A 12 -2.30 -11.82 -4.97
C VAL A 12 -2.46 -13.26 -5.48
N PRO A 13 -2.01 -14.29 -4.73
CA PRO A 13 -2.21 -15.67 -5.16
C PRO A 13 -3.69 -16.08 -5.02
N PRO A 14 -4.24 -16.89 -5.95
CA PRO A 14 -5.53 -17.52 -5.75
C PRO A 14 -5.44 -18.62 -4.68
N SER A 15 -6.45 -18.72 -3.82
CA SER A 15 -6.52 -19.78 -2.79
C SER A 15 -6.61 -21.17 -3.42
N ILE A 16 -5.71 -22.07 -3.03
CA ILE A 16 -5.79 -23.51 -3.37
C ILE A 16 -6.07 -24.31 -2.10
N ARG A 17 -6.99 -25.27 -2.23
CA ARG A 17 -7.58 -26.11 -1.17
C ARG A 17 -6.66 -27.27 -0.80
N ALA A 18 -6.73 -27.76 0.44
CA ALA A 18 -5.74 -28.68 1.01
C ALA A 18 -6.07 -30.19 0.90
N SER A 19 -4.99 -30.99 0.81
CA SER A 19 -4.81 -32.39 1.28
C SER A 19 -5.47 -33.57 0.52
N PRO A 20 -4.96 -34.82 0.63
CA PRO A 20 -3.74 -35.32 1.29
C PRO A 20 -2.76 -36.19 0.42
N SER A 21 -1.61 -36.55 1.02
CA SER A 21 -0.50 -37.43 0.56
C SER A 21 -0.86 -38.94 0.52
N PRO A 22 0.04 -39.92 0.15
CA PRO A 22 1.52 -39.99 0.21
C PRO A 22 2.18 -40.50 -1.14
N THR A 23 3.40 -41.05 -1.31
CA THR A 23 4.46 -41.64 -0.42
C THR A 23 5.84 -41.72 -1.11
N ALA A 24 6.93 -41.71 -0.32
CA ALA A 24 8.26 -42.34 -0.52
C ALA A 24 9.21 -42.00 -1.72
N GLY A 25 10.53 -42.00 -1.43
CA GLY A 25 11.63 -42.02 -2.41
C GLY A 25 12.56 -40.81 -2.34
N GLY A 26 13.80 -40.97 -1.86
CA GLY A 26 14.71 -39.84 -1.58
C GLY A 26 15.98 -39.79 -2.44
N ALA A 27 16.57 -38.61 -2.55
CA ALA A 27 18.00 -38.37 -2.79
C ALA A 27 18.32 -36.91 -2.41
N ALA A 28 19.28 -36.69 -1.51
CA ALA A 28 19.71 -35.33 -1.15
C ALA A 28 20.68 -34.78 -2.19
N VAL A 29 20.24 -33.82 -2.99
CA VAL A 29 21.13 -33.04 -3.88
C VAL A 29 21.63 -31.82 -3.10
N VAL A 30 22.95 -31.78 -2.87
CA VAL A 30 23.61 -30.67 -2.16
C VAL A 30 23.66 -29.44 -3.07
N GLN A 31 23.17 -28.30 -2.59
CA GLN A 31 23.17 -27.02 -3.32
C GLN A 31 24.56 -26.33 -3.28
N GLU A 32 25.51 -26.76 -4.12
CA GLU A 32 26.80 -26.05 -4.25
C GLU A 32 26.67 -24.64 -4.90
N GLY A 33 25.56 -24.35 -5.59
CA GLY A 33 25.37 -23.05 -6.26
C GLY A 33 25.15 -21.87 -5.30
N ASN A 34 24.60 -22.11 -4.11
CA ASN A 34 24.09 -21.03 -3.26
C ASN A 34 25.19 -20.22 -2.54
N GLY A 35 26.39 -20.79 -2.37
CA GLY A 35 27.50 -20.14 -1.67
C GLY A 35 28.11 -18.97 -2.45
N ARG A 36 28.42 -19.17 -3.73
CA ARG A 36 29.06 -18.13 -4.57
C ARG A 36 28.19 -16.90 -4.79
N ASP A 37 26.86 -17.09 -4.86
CA ASP A 37 25.90 -15.98 -4.96
C ASP A 37 25.80 -15.21 -3.63
N LEU A 38 26.01 -15.87 -2.49
CA LEU A 38 26.04 -15.24 -1.16
C LEU A 38 27.32 -14.41 -0.96
N ASP A 39 28.49 -14.96 -1.27
CA ASP A 39 29.78 -14.24 -1.23
C ASP A 39 29.72 -12.96 -2.09
N SER A 40 29.10 -13.08 -3.28
CA SER A 40 28.86 -11.93 -4.16
C SER A 40 27.86 -10.93 -3.58
N ALA A 41 26.90 -11.35 -2.75
CA ALA A 41 25.95 -10.46 -2.10
C ALA A 41 26.60 -9.68 -0.96
N GLU A 42 27.43 -10.33 -0.15
CA GLU A 42 28.15 -9.69 0.96
C GLU A 42 29.07 -8.58 0.47
N GLN A 43 29.88 -8.83 -0.58
CA GLN A 43 30.72 -7.79 -1.18
C GLN A 43 29.89 -6.60 -1.69
N LEU A 44 28.78 -6.85 -2.40
CA LEU A 44 27.90 -5.78 -2.87
C LEU A 44 27.28 -4.98 -1.72
N VAL A 45 27.01 -5.60 -0.56
CA VAL A 45 26.48 -4.91 0.64
C VAL A 45 27.56 -4.06 1.32
N LEU A 46 28.83 -4.48 1.29
CA LEU A 46 29.97 -3.65 1.72
C LEU A 46 30.17 -2.46 0.78
N ASP A 47 30.08 -2.68 -0.54
CA ASP A 47 30.21 -1.65 -1.58
C ASP A 47 29.15 -0.54 -1.45
N LEU A 48 28.01 -0.79 -0.79
CA LEU A 48 27.02 0.26 -0.47
C LEU A 48 27.57 1.34 0.47
N CYS A 49 28.59 1.03 1.29
CA CYS A 49 29.18 2.01 2.19
C CYS A 49 30.09 3.00 1.44
N ASP A 50 30.84 2.54 0.43
CA ASP A 50 31.70 3.38 -0.40
C ASP A 50 30.87 4.27 -1.36
N PRO A 51 30.96 5.62 -1.27
CA PRO A 51 30.26 6.52 -2.18
C PRO A 51 30.54 6.30 -3.67
N ALA A 52 31.73 5.79 -4.05
CA ALA A 52 32.12 5.56 -5.43
C ALA A 52 31.51 4.27 -6.01
N LEU A 53 31.30 3.25 -5.19
CA LEU A 53 30.75 1.94 -5.61
C LEU A 53 29.24 1.83 -5.41
N ARG A 54 28.68 2.59 -4.45
CA ARG A 54 27.27 2.49 -4.02
C ARG A 54 26.24 2.52 -5.14
N GLU A 55 26.39 3.37 -6.15
CA GLU A 55 25.40 3.44 -7.24
C GLU A 55 25.34 2.15 -8.06
N HIS A 56 26.50 1.55 -8.33
CA HIS A 56 26.58 0.26 -8.99
C HIS A 56 26.01 -0.85 -8.11
N ALA A 57 26.43 -0.90 -6.84
CA ALA A 57 25.94 -1.87 -5.87
C ALA A 57 24.41 -1.82 -5.72
N LEU A 58 23.83 -0.63 -5.54
CA LEU A 58 22.37 -0.42 -5.51
C LEU A 58 21.67 -0.99 -6.74
N LEU A 59 22.21 -0.75 -7.94
CA LEU A 59 21.62 -1.23 -9.20
C LEU A 59 21.71 -2.76 -9.35
N VAL A 60 22.80 -3.37 -8.89
CA VAL A 60 22.98 -4.83 -8.97
C VAL A 60 22.12 -5.53 -7.94
N ILE A 61 22.13 -5.10 -6.68
CA ILE A 61 21.33 -5.71 -5.62
C ILE A 61 19.84 -5.54 -5.92
N SER A 62 19.36 -4.35 -6.33
CA SER A 62 17.93 -4.13 -6.60
C SER A 62 17.39 -5.01 -7.76
N LYS A 63 18.25 -5.37 -8.72
CA LYS A 63 17.93 -6.32 -9.80
C LYS A 63 18.01 -7.79 -9.35
N LYS A 64 19.01 -8.15 -8.53
CA LYS A 64 19.27 -9.53 -8.09
C LYS A 64 18.56 -9.91 -6.78
N LYS A 65 17.78 -9.04 -6.16
CA LYS A 65 17.16 -9.26 -4.84
C LYS A 65 16.32 -10.54 -4.69
N GLU A 66 15.78 -11.07 -5.79
CA GLU A 66 15.05 -12.35 -5.81
C GLU A 66 16.00 -13.57 -5.72
N ILE A 67 17.25 -13.45 -6.16
CA ILE A 67 18.29 -14.49 -6.08
C ILE A 67 18.78 -14.64 -4.63
N PHE A 68 18.98 -13.51 -3.95
CA PHE A 68 19.49 -13.47 -2.57
C PHE A 68 18.43 -13.82 -1.49
N GLN A 69 17.18 -14.02 -1.90
CA GLN A 69 16.05 -14.53 -1.10
C GLN A 69 16.00 -13.98 0.35
N ASP A 70 15.95 -14.87 1.35
CA ASP A 70 15.74 -14.56 2.77
C ASP A 70 17.01 -13.97 3.44
N ALA A 71 18.20 -14.18 2.85
CA ALA A 71 19.48 -13.74 3.42
C ALA A 71 19.72 -12.22 3.26
N LEU A 72 19.18 -11.61 2.19
CA LEU A 72 19.49 -10.21 1.85
C LEU A 72 19.04 -9.21 2.93
N ALA A 73 17.85 -9.38 3.50
CA ALA A 73 17.32 -8.42 4.47
C ALA A 73 18.12 -8.41 5.79
N PRO A 74 18.48 -9.55 6.41
CA PRO A 74 19.46 -9.61 7.48
C PRO A 74 20.81 -9.00 7.11
N LEU A 75 21.39 -9.34 5.95
CA LEU A 75 22.69 -8.81 5.52
C LEU A 75 22.68 -7.28 5.45
N LEU A 76 21.66 -6.68 4.81
CA LEU A 76 21.50 -5.23 4.73
C LEU A 76 21.30 -4.56 6.09
N TRP A 77 20.66 -5.25 7.05
CA TRP A 77 20.33 -4.70 8.36
C TRP A 77 21.49 -4.75 9.34
N TYR A 78 22.21 -5.88 9.39
CA TYR A 78 23.28 -6.12 10.36
C TYR A 78 24.67 -5.73 9.85
N SER A 79 24.84 -5.48 8.53
CA SER A 79 26.06 -4.89 7.99
C SER A 79 26.28 -3.47 8.51
N PHE A 80 27.51 -3.21 8.98
CA PHE A 80 27.88 -1.93 9.58
C PHE A 80 27.74 -0.79 8.58
N GLY A 81 27.04 0.28 8.98
CA GLY A 81 26.88 1.49 8.16
C GLY A 81 25.91 1.39 6.99
N THR A 82 25.50 0.19 6.56
CA THR A 82 24.65 0.00 5.36
C THR A 82 23.32 0.76 5.45
N ILE A 83 22.55 0.62 6.54
CA ILE A 83 21.28 1.35 6.71
C ILE A 83 21.48 2.87 6.71
N ALA A 84 22.57 3.38 7.30
CA ALA A 84 22.90 4.81 7.29
C ALA A 84 23.28 5.31 5.89
N ALA A 85 24.02 4.51 5.12
CA ALA A 85 24.33 4.80 3.72
C ALA A 85 23.06 4.85 2.86
N LEU A 86 22.12 3.91 3.05
CA LEU A 86 20.82 3.91 2.38
C LEU A 86 19.97 5.13 2.77
N LEU A 87 19.90 5.49 4.05
CA LEU A 87 19.20 6.71 4.51
C LEU A 87 19.80 8.00 3.91
N LYS A 88 21.12 8.07 3.76
CA LYS A 88 21.80 9.21 3.13
C LYS A 88 21.36 9.41 1.66
N GLU A 89 21.09 8.33 0.94
CA GLU A 89 20.55 8.35 -0.42
C GLU A 89 19.07 8.74 -0.50
N ILE A 90 18.31 8.59 0.60
CA ILE A 90 16.92 9.07 0.69
C ILE A 90 16.91 10.56 1.00
N VAL A 91 17.67 11.01 2.02
CA VAL A 91 17.70 12.41 2.45
C VAL A 91 18.30 13.34 1.38
N SER A 92 19.25 12.85 0.56
CA SER A 92 19.82 13.64 -0.55
C SER A 92 18.81 14.05 -1.62
N ILE A 93 17.63 13.42 -1.67
CA ILE A 93 16.57 13.70 -2.64
C ILE A 93 15.68 14.86 -2.18
N TYR A 94 15.60 15.15 -0.87
CA TYR A 94 14.68 16.15 -0.31
C TYR A 94 14.78 17.55 -0.95
N PRO A 95 15.98 18.12 -1.23
CA PRO A 95 16.09 19.43 -1.88
C PRO A 95 15.55 19.48 -3.32
N ALA A 96 15.34 18.33 -3.96
CA ALA A 96 14.83 18.22 -5.33
C ALA A 96 13.31 17.93 -5.41
N LEU A 97 12.62 17.85 -4.26
CA LEU A 97 11.17 17.69 -4.18
C LEU A 97 10.43 19.01 -4.37
N ASP A 98 10.95 20.09 -3.77
CA ASP A 98 10.41 21.44 -3.87
C ASP A 98 11.57 22.47 -3.88
N PRO A 99 11.84 23.18 -5.00
CA PRO A 99 11.15 23.04 -6.29
C PRO A 99 11.40 21.66 -6.94
N PRO A 100 10.44 21.13 -7.73
CA PRO A 100 10.44 19.78 -8.29
C PRO A 100 11.48 19.60 -9.41
N THR A 101 12.75 19.50 -9.04
CA THR A 101 13.93 19.47 -9.91
C THR A 101 14.53 18.07 -10.05
N LEU A 102 13.87 17.05 -9.49
CA LEU A 102 14.33 15.67 -9.46
C LEU A 102 14.59 15.08 -10.86
N SER A 103 15.85 14.73 -11.14
CA SER A 103 16.24 14.06 -12.37
C SER A 103 15.80 12.58 -12.40
N LEU A 104 15.61 12.03 -13.60
CA LEU A 104 15.28 10.62 -13.77
C LEU A 104 16.37 9.68 -13.22
N GLY A 105 17.65 10.07 -13.31
CA GLY A 105 18.76 9.31 -12.74
C GLY A 105 18.70 9.23 -11.21
N ALA A 106 18.53 10.38 -10.55
CA ALA A 106 18.39 10.46 -9.10
C ALA A 106 17.14 9.71 -8.60
N SER A 107 16.00 9.85 -9.29
CA SER A 107 14.79 9.06 -9.00
C SER A 107 15.05 7.56 -9.12
N ASN A 108 15.71 7.08 -10.17
CA ASN A 108 16.02 5.65 -10.32
C ASN A 108 16.96 5.14 -9.22
N ARG A 109 17.97 5.93 -8.82
CA ARG A 109 18.90 5.62 -7.72
C ARG A 109 18.17 5.52 -6.38
N ALA A 110 17.30 6.48 -6.06
CA ALA A 110 16.44 6.42 -4.88
C ALA A 110 15.45 5.24 -4.94
N CYS A 111 14.84 4.94 -6.09
CA CYS A 111 14.00 3.76 -6.28
C CYS A 111 14.73 2.45 -6.01
N ASN A 112 16.03 2.34 -6.32
CA ASN A 112 16.84 1.17 -5.99
C ASN A 112 16.98 1.01 -4.46
N VAL A 113 17.20 2.10 -3.72
CA VAL A 113 17.23 2.09 -2.25
C VAL A 113 15.88 1.66 -1.67
N LEU A 114 14.79 2.25 -2.16
CA LEU A 114 13.42 1.88 -1.76
C LEU A 114 13.13 0.40 -2.03
N ALA A 115 13.66 -0.17 -3.12
CA ALA A 115 13.53 -1.60 -3.42
C ALA A 115 14.26 -2.51 -2.40
N LEU A 116 15.31 -2.02 -1.73
CA LEU A 116 16.01 -2.71 -0.64
C LEU A 116 15.29 -2.53 0.71
N PHE A 117 14.80 -1.32 1.01
CA PHE A 117 13.92 -1.07 2.15
C PHE A 117 12.64 -1.92 2.08
N GLN A 118 12.09 -2.15 0.88
CA GLN A 118 10.98 -3.07 0.67
C GLN A 118 11.31 -4.53 1.09
N CYS A 119 12.54 -5.00 0.83
CA CYS A 119 13.00 -6.32 1.27
C CYS A 119 13.11 -6.39 2.80
N ILE A 120 13.74 -5.38 3.42
CA ILE A 120 13.89 -5.27 4.88
C ILE A 120 12.52 -5.24 5.58
N ALA A 121 11.56 -4.48 5.04
CA ALA A 121 10.18 -4.38 5.50
C ALA A 121 9.37 -5.68 5.34
N SER A 122 9.61 -6.43 4.27
CA SER A 122 8.92 -7.72 4.02
C SER A 122 9.39 -8.80 4.99
N HIS A 123 10.67 -8.82 5.32
CA HIS A 123 11.34 -9.92 6.00
C HIS A 123 11.10 -9.95 7.53
N PRO A 124 10.74 -11.10 8.13
CA PRO A 124 10.24 -11.18 9.51
C PRO A 124 11.25 -10.78 10.59
N LYS A 125 12.55 -11.07 10.43
CA LYS A 125 13.56 -10.74 11.47
C LYS A 125 13.98 -9.26 11.47
N THR A 126 13.54 -8.47 10.48
CA THR A 126 14.02 -7.09 10.26
C THR A 126 12.89 -6.07 10.22
N ARG A 127 11.65 -6.47 9.90
CA ARG A 127 10.47 -5.58 9.83
C ARG A 127 10.29 -4.72 11.08
N MET A 128 10.23 -5.34 12.26
CA MET A 128 10.03 -4.59 13.50
C MET A 128 11.23 -3.71 13.85
N LEU A 129 12.45 -4.08 13.46
CA LEU A 129 13.63 -3.24 13.63
C LEU A 129 13.55 -1.99 12.73
N PHE A 130 13.09 -2.15 11.48
CA PHE A 130 12.83 -1.08 10.52
C PHE A 130 11.74 -0.11 11.00
N LEU A 131 10.66 -0.62 11.60
CA LEU A 131 9.64 0.20 12.26
C LEU A 131 10.16 0.92 13.50
N ASN A 132 10.87 0.22 14.39
CA ASN A 132 11.37 0.80 15.64
C ASN A 132 12.44 1.88 15.40
N ALA A 133 13.21 1.77 14.31
CA ALA A 133 14.11 2.82 13.83
C ALA A 133 13.38 4.01 13.17
N ASN A 134 12.04 3.97 13.08
CA ASN A 134 11.17 4.93 12.40
C ASN A 134 11.55 5.23 10.93
N ILE A 135 12.26 4.32 10.25
CA ILE A 135 12.70 4.51 8.85
C ILE A 135 11.54 4.80 7.88
N PRO A 136 10.33 4.22 8.01
CA PRO A 136 9.23 4.50 7.09
C PRO A 136 8.89 5.99 6.90
N ILE A 137 9.07 6.83 7.92
CA ILE A 137 8.69 8.25 7.87
C ILE A 137 9.54 9.03 6.86
N PHE A 138 10.76 8.57 6.57
CA PHE A 138 11.66 9.21 5.61
C PHE A 138 11.13 9.16 4.17
N MET A 139 10.15 8.30 3.88
CA MET A 139 9.51 8.21 2.57
C MET A 139 8.24 9.05 2.44
N TYR A 140 7.68 9.56 3.53
CA TYR A 140 6.41 10.32 3.48
C TYR A 140 6.52 11.62 2.64
N PRO A 141 7.63 12.39 2.69
CA PRO A 141 7.84 13.54 1.80
C PRO A 141 7.75 13.19 0.30
N PHE A 142 8.15 11.98 -0.09
CA PHE A 142 8.05 11.53 -1.49
C PHE A 142 6.61 11.23 -1.91
N MET A 143 5.81 10.72 -0.98
CA MET A 143 4.42 10.32 -1.24
C MET A 143 3.51 11.52 -1.49
N VAL A 144 3.74 12.63 -0.78
CA VAL A 144 2.96 13.88 -0.86
C VAL A 144 3.47 14.91 -1.89
N THR A 145 4.36 14.49 -2.79
CA THR A 145 4.84 15.33 -3.90
C THR A 145 3.67 15.77 -4.79
N LYS A 146 3.54 17.07 -5.08
CA LYS A 146 2.39 17.63 -5.81
C LYS A 146 2.51 17.56 -7.33
N THR A 147 3.73 17.41 -7.86
CA THR A 147 3.98 17.46 -9.30
C THR A 147 4.09 16.07 -9.89
N ASN A 148 3.23 15.76 -10.86
CA ASN A 148 3.13 14.45 -11.48
C ASN A 148 4.15 14.27 -12.63
N THR A 149 5.42 14.62 -12.39
CA THR A 149 6.51 14.29 -13.33
C THR A 149 6.87 12.82 -13.20
N ARG A 150 7.30 12.19 -14.30
CA ARG A 150 7.68 10.76 -14.29
C ARG A 150 8.70 10.37 -13.20
N PRO A 151 9.74 11.17 -12.89
CA PRO A 151 10.65 10.90 -11.78
C PRO A 151 9.97 10.90 -10.40
N LEU A 152 8.99 11.78 -10.17
CA LEU A 152 8.26 11.88 -8.90
C LEU A 152 7.18 10.78 -8.78
N GLU A 153 6.47 10.45 -9.86
CA GLU A 153 5.54 9.30 -9.88
C GLU A 153 6.24 7.98 -9.56
N HIS A 154 7.39 7.72 -10.18
CA HIS A 154 8.20 6.54 -9.88
C HIS A 154 8.60 6.49 -8.39
N LEU A 155 9.00 7.63 -7.81
CA LEU A 155 9.43 7.74 -6.42
C LEU A 155 8.25 7.55 -5.44
N ARG A 156 7.09 8.15 -5.74
CA ARG A 156 5.83 7.98 -5.00
C ARG A 156 5.39 6.52 -4.98
N LEU A 157 5.35 5.86 -6.15
CA LEU A 157 4.97 4.46 -6.29
C LEU A 157 5.95 3.51 -5.58
N ALA A 158 7.27 3.76 -5.68
CA ALA A 158 8.27 2.97 -4.97
C ALA A 158 8.14 3.12 -3.44
N SER A 159 7.84 4.32 -2.96
CA SER A 159 7.61 4.63 -1.53
C SER A 159 6.35 3.92 -1.01
N LEU A 160 5.25 4.04 -1.73
CA LEU A 160 4.02 3.26 -1.51
C LEU A 160 4.29 1.75 -1.51
N GLY A 161 5.21 1.27 -2.35
CA GLY A 161 5.63 -0.14 -2.39
C GLY A 161 6.29 -0.65 -1.11
N VAL A 162 7.02 0.21 -0.37
CA VAL A 162 7.60 -0.14 0.94
C VAL A 162 6.51 -0.21 2.01
N ILE A 163 5.62 0.79 2.07
CA ILE A 163 4.50 0.79 3.03
C ILE A 163 3.52 -0.36 2.74
N GLY A 164 3.26 -0.63 1.47
CA GLY A 164 2.49 -1.77 0.99
C GLY A 164 3.07 -3.12 1.41
N ALA A 165 4.40 -3.26 1.47
CA ALA A 165 5.07 -4.45 1.95
C ALA A 165 4.91 -4.66 3.47
N LEU A 166 4.96 -3.59 4.26
CA LEU A 166 4.71 -3.64 5.71
C LEU A 166 3.28 -4.15 5.97
N VAL A 167 2.27 -3.46 5.41
CA VAL A 167 0.85 -3.80 5.67
C VAL A 167 0.40 -5.10 5.01
N LYS A 168 1.17 -5.68 4.06
CA LYS A 168 0.90 -7.02 3.51
C LYS A 168 1.06 -8.13 4.56
N THR A 169 1.72 -7.84 5.67
CA THR A 169 1.89 -8.75 6.81
C THR A 169 0.79 -8.52 7.85
N ASP A 170 0.38 -9.58 8.55
CA ASP A 170 -0.66 -9.54 9.59
C ASP A 170 -0.06 -9.25 10.98
N ASP A 171 0.94 -8.37 11.02
CA ASP A 171 1.71 -8.00 12.22
C ASP A 171 1.08 -6.74 12.86
N PRO A 172 0.47 -6.82 14.06
CA PRO A 172 -0.32 -5.72 14.62
C PRO A 172 0.50 -4.47 14.91
N GLY A 173 1.81 -4.61 15.19
CA GLY A 173 2.71 -3.49 15.41
C GLY A 173 2.90 -2.60 14.17
N VAL A 174 2.63 -3.13 12.97
CA VAL A 174 2.63 -2.35 11.73
C VAL A 174 1.51 -1.32 11.72
N VAL A 175 0.27 -1.71 12.05
CA VAL A 175 -0.87 -0.80 12.00
C VAL A 175 -0.74 0.26 13.09
N GLU A 176 -0.36 -0.12 14.31
CA GLU A 176 -0.10 0.84 15.40
C GLU A 176 0.96 1.88 15.02
N PHE A 177 2.11 1.44 14.46
CA PHE A 177 3.15 2.35 13.96
C PHE A 177 2.58 3.33 12.93
N LEU A 178 1.87 2.83 11.93
CA LEU A 178 1.40 3.62 10.80
C LEU A 178 0.32 4.65 11.18
N LEU A 179 -0.53 4.31 12.16
CA LEU A 179 -1.49 5.26 12.73
C LEU A 179 -0.77 6.34 13.54
N ARG A 180 0.20 5.95 14.40
CA ARG A 180 1.01 6.88 15.20
C ARG A 180 1.82 7.88 14.35
N THR A 181 2.14 7.54 13.11
CA THR A 181 2.87 8.41 12.17
C THR A 181 1.98 9.12 11.15
N GLU A 182 0.66 9.03 11.24
CA GLU A 182 -0.31 9.65 10.31
C GLU A 182 -0.17 9.21 8.84
N ILE A 183 -0.08 7.90 8.57
CA ILE A 183 -0.05 7.41 7.18
C ILE A 183 -1.34 7.74 6.38
N ILE A 184 -2.48 7.89 7.07
CA ILE A 184 -3.80 7.94 6.41
C ILE A 184 -3.92 9.19 5.51
N PRO A 185 -3.69 10.43 5.98
CA PRO A 185 -3.65 11.61 5.11
C PRO A 185 -2.72 11.45 3.91
N THR A 186 -1.53 10.87 4.11
CA THR A 186 -0.55 10.62 3.04
C THR A 186 -1.09 9.64 1.98
N CYS A 187 -1.74 8.55 2.38
CA CYS A 187 -2.36 7.63 1.44
C CYS A 187 -3.59 8.21 0.75
N LEU A 188 -4.43 8.99 1.45
CA LEU A 188 -5.58 9.68 0.85
C LEU A 188 -5.13 10.67 -0.24
N PHE A 189 -4.06 11.43 0.00
CA PHE A 189 -3.45 12.29 -1.02
C PHE A 189 -3.04 11.50 -2.27
N CYS A 190 -2.38 10.34 -2.12
CA CYS A 190 -2.01 9.48 -3.25
C CYS A 190 -3.23 8.85 -3.96
N MET A 191 -4.30 8.53 -3.22
CA MET A 191 -5.57 8.00 -3.76
C MET A 191 -6.32 9.02 -4.63
N GLU A 192 -6.25 10.30 -4.28
CA GLU A 192 -6.84 11.39 -5.05
C GLU A 192 -5.95 11.80 -6.25
N ASN A 193 -4.65 12.03 -6.02
CA ASN A 193 -3.76 12.75 -6.95
C ASN A 193 -2.77 11.88 -7.75
N GLY A 194 -2.60 10.60 -7.41
CA GLY A 194 -1.60 9.71 -8.03
C GLY A 194 -1.99 9.09 -9.38
N ASP A 195 -1.06 8.41 -10.03
CA ASP A 195 -1.35 7.55 -11.18
C ASP A 195 -2.16 6.28 -10.78
N GLU A 196 -2.67 5.52 -11.76
CA GLU A 196 -3.50 4.31 -11.52
C GLU A 196 -2.83 3.32 -10.56
N LEU A 197 -1.51 3.15 -10.69
CA LEU A 197 -0.71 2.26 -9.84
C LEU A 197 -0.59 2.81 -8.41
N SER A 198 -0.26 4.10 -8.25
CA SER A 198 -0.17 4.76 -6.95
C SER A 198 -1.52 4.74 -6.22
N LYS A 199 -2.62 5.05 -6.93
CA LYS A 199 -3.98 4.95 -6.40
C LYS A 199 -4.30 3.52 -5.95
N THR A 200 -3.93 2.52 -6.74
CA THR A 200 -4.13 1.10 -6.39
C THR A 200 -3.37 0.69 -5.12
N VAL A 201 -2.09 1.04 -5.00
CA VAL A 201 -1.28 0.67 -3.83
C VAL A 201 -1.71 1.46 -2.59
N ALA A 202 -2.02 2.76 -2.72
CA ALA A 202 -2.53 3.57 -1.61
C ALA A 202 -3.89 3.08 -1.10
N THR A 203 -4.80 2.71 -2.00
CA THR A 203 -6.09 2.10 -1.64
C THR A 203 -5.90 0.74 -0.97
N PHE A 204 -4.91 -0.06 -1.40
CA PHE A 204 -4.57 -1.31 -0.73
C PHE A 204 -4.07 -1.09 0.71
N ILE A 205 -3.25 -0.06 0.95
CA ILE A 205 -2.76 0.31 2.29
C ILE A 205 -3.92 0.74 3.18
N VAL A 206 -4.75 1.70 2.73
CA VAL A 206 -5.93 2.16 3.48
C VAL A 206 -6.90 1.01 3.74
N ARG A 207 -7.12 0.11 2.77
CA ARG A 207 -7.94 -1.09 2.97
C ARG A 207 -7.38 -1.99 4.08
N ARG A 208 -6.07 -2.22 4.13
CA ARG A 208 -5.46 -3.07 5.17
C ARG A 208 -5.61 -2.46 6.56
N ILE A 209 -5.54 -1.13 6.68
CA ILE A 209 -5.82 -0.39 7.93
C ILE A 209 -7.31 -0.49 8.31
N ILE A 210 -8.23 -0.33 7.36
CA ILE A 210 -9.68 -0.47 7.61
C ILE A 210 -10.07 -1.92 7.99
N CYS A 211 -9.33 -2.93 7.54
CA CYS A 211 -9.54 -4.33 7.90
C CYS A 211 -8.94 -4.72 9.27
N ASP A 212 -8.24 -3.82 9.95
CA ASP A 212 -7.68 -4.02 11.29
C ASP A 212 -8.56 -3.34 12.35
N ASP A 213 -8.76 -3.98 13.50
CA ASP A 213 -9.64 -3.47 14.55
C ASP A 213 -9.16 -2.14 15.16
N LEU A 214 -7.85 -1.92 15.28
CA LEU A 214 -7.30 -0.65 15.76
C LEU A 214 -7.44 0.43 14.68
N GLY A 215 -7.13 0.10 13.42
CA GLY A 215 -7.28 1.00 12.27
C GLY A 215 -8.71 1.45 11.99
N LEU A 216 -9.67 0.52 12.02
CA LEU A 216 -11.10 0.84 11.88
C LEU A 216 -11.58 1.76 13.02
N ARG A 217 -11.25 1.42 14.27
CA ARG A 217 -11.59 2.25 15.43
C ARG A 217 -10.93 3.63 15.38
N TYR A 218 -9.69 3.73 14.91
CA TYR A 218 -8.99 5.00 14.70
C TYR A 218 -9.78 5.91 13.75
N ILE A 219 -10.12 5.40 12.55
CA ILE A 219 -10.87 6.15 11.53
C ILE A 219 -12.25 6.55 12.05
N CYS A 220 -13.01 5.61 12.62
CA CYS A 220 -14.43 5.82 12.94
C CYS A 220 -14.68 6.59 14.25
N THR A 221 -13.66 6.88 15.05
CA THR A 221 -13.81 7.59 16.34
C THR A 221 -13.78 9.11 16.22
N ASN A 222 -13.31 9.67 15.10
CA ASN A 222 -13.36 11.10 14.81
C ASN A 222 -14.05 11.32 13.46
N ALA A 223 -15.01 12.24 13.42
CA ALA A 223 -15.86 12.46 12.26
C ALA A 223 -15.08 13.00 11.05
N GLU A 224 -14.06 13.85 11.26
CA GLU A 224 -13.25 14.43 10.19
C GLU A 224 -12.40 13.37 9.49
N ARG A 225 -11.78 12.46 10.26
CA ARG A 225 -11.00 11.32 9.72
C ARG A 225 -11.91 10.37 8.92
N LEU A 226 -13.09 10.04 9.43
CA LEU A 226 -14.08 9.24 8.71
C LEU A 226 -14.54 9.94 7.43
N LEU A 227 -14.88 11.23 7.51
CA LEU A 227 -15.37 12.01 6.38
C LEU A 227 -14.31 12.14 5.27
N ALA A 228 -13.06 12.44 5.62
CA ALA A 228 -11.96 12.53 4.66
C ALA A 228 -11.72 11.21 3.92
N VAL A 229 -11.76 10.07 4.64
CA VAL A 229 -11.66 8.74 4.01
C VAL A 229 -12.85 8.51 3.05
N VAL A 230 -14.08 8.80 3.49
CA VAL A 230 -15.28 8.58 2.66
C VAL A 230 -15.33 9.51 1.44
N GLN A 231 -14.94 10.77 1.56
CA GLN A 231 -14.91 11.74 0.45
C GLN A 231 -13.98 11.27 -0.67
N VAL A 232 -12.75 10.86 -0.35
CA VAL A 232 -11.81 10.35 -1.35
C VAL A 232 -12.31 9.04 -1.96
N LEU A 233 -12.82 8.10 -1.16
CA LEU A 233 -13.43 6.88 -1.70
C LEU A 233 -14.63 7.18 -2.63
N ALA A 234 -15.45 8.19 -2.31
CA ALA A 234 -16.58 8.62 -3.12
C ALA A 234 -16.16 9.22 -4.47
N GLN A 235 -15.19 10.15 -4.47
CA GLN A 235 -14.56 10.68 -5.68
C GLN A 235 -14.04 9.55 -6.57
N MET A 236 -13.35 8.56 -5.99
CA MET A 236 -12.78 7.42 -6.71
C MET A 236 -13.87 6.54 -7.33
N VAL A 237 -14.94 6.17 -6.61
CA VAL A 237 -16.07 5.41 -7.22
C VAL A 237 -16.63 6.16 -8.41
N ASN A 238 -16.90 7.45 -8.25
CA ASN A 238 -17.52 8.25 -9.30
C ASN A 238 -16.62 8.39 -10.55
N SER A 239 -15.30 8.52 -10.35
CA SER A 239 -14.32 8.57 -11.44
C SER A 239 -14.19 7.22 -12.15
N GLU A 240 -13.97 6.13 -11.41
CA GLU A 240 -13.81 4.78 -11.96
C GLU A 240 -15.08 4.30 -12.67
N TYR A 241 -16.26 4.64 -12.15
CA TYR A 241 -17.53 4.34 -12.78
C TYR A 241 -17.71 5.09 -14.11
N GLN A 242 -17.39 6.39 -14.17
CA GLN A 242 -17.44 7.14 -15.42
C GLN A 242 -16.50 6.55 -16.50
N LEU A 243 -15.30 6.14 -16.11
CA LEU A 243 -14.36 5.44 -16.99
C LEU A 243 -14.92 4.09 -17.48
N ALA A 244 -15.51 3.30 -16.58
CA ALA A 244 -16.13 2.02 -16.93
C ALA A 244 -17.33 2.18 -17.89
N VAL A 245 -18.14 3.24 -17.72
CA VAL A 245 -19.25 3.59 -18.62
C VAL A 245 -18.74 4.02 -20.01
N ALA A 246 -17.66 4.79 -20.07
CA ALA A 246 -17.07 5.24 -21.33
C ALA A 246 -16.31 4.12 -22.08
N SER A 247 -15.86 3.09 -21.38
CA SER A 247 -15.09 1.99 -21.97
C SER A 247 -15.97 0.99 -22.73
N VAL A 248 -15.62 0.71 -23.99
CA VAL A 248 -16.28 -0.32 -24.82
C VAL A 248 -16.05 -1.74 -24.26
N GLN A 249 -14.90 -1.97 -23.63
CA GLN A 249 -14.58 -3.21 -22.92
C GLN A 249 -14.99 -3.07 -21.45
N ARG A 250 -16.11 -3.69 -21.07
CA ARG A 250 -16.66 -3.72 -19.69
C ARG A 250 -15.80 -4.52 -18.68
N TYR A 251 -14.52 -4.18 -18.54
CA TYR A 251 -13.72 -4.73 -17.44
C TYR A 251 -14.00 -3.93 -16.17
N PRO A 252 -14.37 -4.56 -15.04
CA PRO A 252 -14.43 -3.87 -13.76
C PRO A 252 -13.05 -3.34 -13.42
N ALA A 253 -12.92 -2.01 -13.35
CA ALA A 253 -11.65 -1.37 -13.07
C ALA A 253 -11.08 -1.91 -11.75
N LYS A 254 -9.79 -2.29 -11.77
CA LYS A 254 -9.15 -3.00 -10.65
C LYS A 254 -9.18 -2.19 -9.36
N LEU A 255 -9.32 -0.87 -9.46
CA LEU A 255 -9.42 0.06 -8.35
C LEU A 255 -10.82 0.09 -7.73
N LEU A 256 -11.89 0.13 -8.54
CA LEU A 256 -13.29 0.12 -8.06
C LEU A 256 -13.57 -1.03 -7.08
N LYS A 257 -13.08 -2.23 -7.39
CA LYS A 257 -13.24 -3.41 -6.52
C LYS A 257 -12.48 -3.30 -5.18
N HIS A 258 -11.44 -2.47 -5.08
CA HIS A 258 -10.76 -2.17 -3.83
C HIS A 258 -11.51 -1.10 -3.04
N VAL A 259 -12.00 -0.07 -3.71
CA VAL A 259 -12.80 1.02 -3.11
C VAL A 259 -14.12 0.49 -2.51
N ILE A 260 -14.85 -0.39 -3.20
CA ILE A 260 -16.04 -1.09 -2.65
C ILE A 260 -15.70 -1.87 -1.38
N ARG A 261 -14.53 -2.55 -1.35
CA ARG A 261 -14.07 -3.29 -0.17
C ARG A 261 -13.67 -2.37 0.99
N CYS A 262 -13.20 -1.15 0.74
CA CYS A 262 -12.99 -0.14 1.78
C CYS A 262 -14.32 0.31 2.39
N PHE A 263 -15.32 0.66 1.57
CA PHE A 263 -16.66 0.99 2.07
C PHE A 263 -17.29 -0.15 2.89
N HIS A 264 -17.20 -1.39 2.41
CA HIS A 264 -17.67 -2.55 3.17
C HIS A 264 -16.94 -2.71 4.51
N GLY A 265 -15.62 -2.53 4.54
CA GLY A 265 -14.84 -2.55 5.78
C GLY A 265 -15.27 -1.47 6.78
N LEU A 266 -15.52 -0.24 6.31
CA LEU A 266 -16.08 0.83 7.13
C LEU A 266 -17.46 0.46 7.71
N SER A 267 -18.29 -0.26 6.94
CA SER A 267 -19.63 -0.70 7.39
C SER A 267 -19.65 -1.74 8.52
N ALA A 268 -18.48 -2.13 9.04
CA ALA A 268 -18.38 -2.90 10.28
C ALA A 268 -18.49 -2.02 11.56
N ASP A 269 -18.28 -0.70 11.46
CA ASP A 269 -18.46 0.24 12.58
C ASP A 269 -19.82 0.94 12.48
N ALA A 270 -20.59 0.94 13.58
CA ALA A 270 -21.93 1.53 13.62
C ALA A 270 -21.95 3.05 13.31
N ARG A 271 -20.88 3.78 13.67
CA ARG A 271 -20.77 5.23 13.41
C ARG A 271 -20.54 5.49 11.92
N ALA A 272 -19.71 4.65 11.29
CA ALA A 272 -19.52 4.69 9.85
C ALA A 272 -20.80 4.30 9.09
N CYS A 273 -21.55 3.29 9.54
CA CYS A 273 -22.87 2.98 8.98
C CYS A 273 -23.85 4.18 9.03
N ALA A 274 -23.92 4.87 10.17
CA ALA A 274 -24.76 6.05 10.33
C ALA A 274 -24.35 7.20 9.39
N ALA A 275 -23.04 7.47 9.24
CA ALA A 275 -22.55 8.43 8.27
C ALA A 275 -22.88 8.00 6.82
N LEU A 276 -22.60 6.75 6.46
CA LEU A 276 -22.79 6.21 5.11
C LEU A 276 -24.26 6.20 4.66
N GLN A 277 -25.25 6.21 5.55
CA GLN A 277 -26.65 6.43 5.15
C GLN A 277 -26.86 7.76 4.43
N ILE A 278 -26.10 8.78 4.82
CA ILE A 278 -26.15 10.13 4.27
C ILE A 278 -25.18 10.26 3.09
N ILE A 279 -23.91 9.88 3.28
CA ILE A 279 -22.81 10.24 2.35
C ILE A 279 -22.32 9.10 1.43
N LEU A 280 -22.95 7.92 1.41
CA LEU A 280 -22.60 6.87 0.43
C LEU A 280 -22.93 7.34 -1.00
N PRO A 281 -22.05 7.15 -2.00
CA PRO A 281 -22.32 7.53 -3.39
C PRO A 281 -23.54 6.83 -3.99
N ASP A 282 -24.38 7.57 -4.72
CA ASP A 282 -25.60 7.03 -5.33
C ASP A 282 -25.31 5.98 -6.42
N VAL A 283 -24.15 6.07 -7.07
CA VAL A 283 -23.60 5.06 -7.99
C VAL A 283 -23.47 3.67 -7.34
N LEU A 284 -23.30 3.60 -6.01
CA LEU A 284 -23.32 2.32 -5.27
C LEU A 284 -24.72 1.88 -4.85
N LYS A 285 -25.72 2.78 -4.86
CA LYS A 285 -27.11 2.52 -4.42
C LYS A 285 -28.03 2.11 -5.57
N ASP A 286 -27.80 2.65 -6.77
CA ASP A 286 -28.73 2.57 -7.91
C ASP A 286 -28.65 1.26 -8.74
N GLY A 287 -27.79 0.31 -8.33
CA GLY A 287 -27.62 -0.98 -8.98
C GLY A 287 -26.87 -0.95 -10.32
N LYS A 288 -26.47 0.22 -10.85
CA LYS A 288 -25.77 0.29 -12.15
C LYS A 288 -24.41 -0.39 -12.09
N VAL A 289 -23.70 -0.28 -10.97
CA VAL A 289 -22.41 -0.94 -10.73
C VAL A 289 -22.51 -2.47 -10.81
N ASP A 290 -23.65 -3.08 -10.43
CA ASP A 290 -23.81 -4.54 -10.52
C ASP A 290 -23.68 -5.06 -11.96
N THR A 291 -23.99 -4.24 -12.97
CA THR A 291 -23.85 -4.61 -14.40
C THR A 291 -22.39 -4.72 -14.86
N TYR A 292 -21.45 -4.09 -14.13
CA TYR A 292 -20.00 -4.16 -14.38
C TYR A 292 -19.31 -5.22 -13.51
N LEU A 293 -19.99 -5.73 -12.47
CA LEU A 293 -19.49 -6.75 -11.54
C LEU A 293 -19.98 -8.18 -11.86
N VAL A 294 -20.34 -8.46 -13.11
CA VAL A 294 -20.86 -9.78 -13.53
C VAL A 294 -19.85 -10.90 -13.25
N ASP A 295 -18.59 -10.69 -13.62
CA ASP A 295 -17.54 -11.70 -13.46
C ASP A 295 -16.84 -11.66 -12.08
N ASP A 296 -17.04 -10.59 -11.29
CA ASP A 296 -16.51 -10.46 -9.91
C ASP A 296 -17.63 -10.62 -8.87
N LEU A 297 -18.12 -11.86 -8.77
CA LEU A 297 -19.14 -12.26 -7.78
C LEU A 297 -18.73 -11.94 -6.33
N ALA A 298 -17.44 -11.91 -6.02
CA ALA A 298 -16.95 -11.60 -4.68
C ALA A 298 -17.13 -10.10 -4.35
N THR A 299 -16.80 -9.21 -5.29
CA THR A 299 -17.04 -7.76 -5.15
C THR A 299 -18.52 -7.44 -5.15
N ARG A 300 -19.34 -8.13 -5.98
CA ARG A 300 -20.81 -8.00 -5.93
C ARG A 300 -21.38 -8.34 -4.55
N ARG A 301 -21.03 -9.50 -3.97
CA ARG A 301 -21.47 -9.86 -2.60
C ARG A 301 -21.04 -8.84 -1.56
N CYS A 302 -19.83 -8.29 -1.70
CA CYS A 302 -19.30 -7.24 -0.83
C CYS A 302 -20.13 -5.94 -0.90
N LEU A 303 -20.56 -5.54 -2.10
CA LEU A 303 -21.47 -4.40 -2.31
C LEU A 303 -22.85 -4.66 -1.69
N GLN A 304 -23.43 -5.83 -1.90
CA GLN A 304 -24.75 -6.17 -1.34
C GLN A 304 -24.72 -6.22 0.21
N GLN A 305 -23.65 -6.76 0.81
CA GLN A 305 -23.47 -6.74 2.26
C GLN A 305 -23.27 -5.32 2.81
N LEU A 306 -22.52 -4.47 2.11
CA LEU A 306 -22.38 -3.04 2.45
C LEU A 306 -23.76 -2.35 2.48
N LEU A 307 -24.56 -2.51 1.42
CA LEU A 307 -25.89 -1.92 1.35
C LEU A 307 -26.84 -2.46 2.44
N HIS A 308 -26.70 -3.72 2.82
CA HIS A 308 -27.43 -4.30 3.95
C HIS A 308 -27.00 -3.69 5.29
N ASN A 309 -25.70 -3.64 5.58
CA ASN A 309 -25.15 -3.08 6.82
C ASN A 309 -25.54 -1.61 7.01
N VAL A 310 -25.47 -0.81 5.94
CA VAL A 310 -25.86 0.61 5.95
C VAL A 310 -27.36 0.78 6.24
N LYS A 311 -28.23 -0.08 5.69
CA LYS A 311 -29.68 -0.07 5.98
C LYS A 311 -29.99 -0.49 7.42
N VAL A 312 -29.42 -1.60 7.90
CA VAL A 312 -29.71 -2.13 9.24
C VAL A 312 -29.13 -1.24 10.35
N GLY A 313 -27.94 -0.68 10.14
CA GLY A 313 -27.30 0.22 11.10
C GLY A 313 -28.10 1.49 11.43
N GLY A 314 -29.09 1.85 10.60
CA GLY A 314 -29.98 3.01 10.84
C GLY A 314 -31.17 2.70 11.74
N MET A 315 -31.49 1.42 11.94
CA MET A 315 -32.63 0.98 12.75
C MET A 315 -32.26 0.72 14.22
N GLY A 316 -30.96 0.64 14.56
CA GLY A 316 -30.47 0.25 15.89
C GLY A 316 -29.81 1.35 16.72
N GLY A 317 -29.67 2.57 16.20
CA GLY A 317 -28.96 3.67 16.85
C GLY A 317 -29.89 4.80 17.28
N ALA A 318 -30.10 4.98 18.59
CA ALA A 318 -30.68 6.22 19.11
C ALA A 318 -29.81 7.43 18.71
N PRO A 319 -30.39 8.61 18.41
CA PRO A 319 -29.64 9.77 17.97
C PRO A 319 -28.63 10.19 19.03
N ARG A 320 -27.34 10.12 18.69
CA ARG A 320 -26.25 10.57 19.57
C ARG A 320 -25.80 11.98 19.16
N PRO A 321 -25.49 12.90 20.10
CA PRO A 321 -25.40 14.34 19.82
C PRO A 321 -24.11 14.81 19.09
N GLY A 322 -23.56 13.97 18.21
CA GLY A 322 -22.32 14.25 17.47
C GLY A 322 -22.50 14.41 15.95
N LEU A 323 -23.66 14.04 15.41
CA LEU A 323 -23.95 14.17 13.96
C LEU A 323 -24.37 15.59 13.56
N ASP A 324 -24.92 16.38 14.49
CA ASP A 324 -25.34 17.76 14.21
C ASP A 324 -24.16 18.66 13.80
N HIS A 325 -22.96 18.38 14.32
CA HIS A 325 -21.76 19.11 13.93
C HIS A 325 -21.25 18.72 12.53
N MET A 326 -21.56 17.49 12.06
CA MET A 326 -21.28 17.04 10.69
C MET A 326 -22.18 17.71 9.65
N MET A 327 -23.44 18.00 10.00
CA MET A 327 -24.37 18.74 9.12
C MET A 327 -23.86 20.16 8.83
N GLY A 328 -23.21 20.82 9.80
CA GLY A 328 -22.58 22.12 9.62
C GLY A 328 -21.41 22.15 8.63
N ILE A 329 -20.70 21.01 8.45
CA ILE A 329 -19.51 20.92 7.59
C ILE A 329 -19.88 20.54 6.14
N LEU A 330 -21.02 19.86 5.94
CA LEU A 330 -21.51 19.45 4.61
C LEU A 330 -22.35 20.51 3.87
N THR A 331 -22.45 21.73 4.41
CA THR A 331 -23.30 22.82 3.87
C THR A 331 -22.47 24.05 3.41
N ILE A 332 -21.20 23.85 3.03
CA ILE A 332 -20.32 24.87 2.44
C ILE A 332 -19.60 24.26 1.23
#